data_AF-A0A2X2DPA8-F1
#
_entry.id   AF-A0A2X2DPA8-F1
#
_cell.length_a   1.000
_cell.length_b   1.000
_cell.length_c   1.000
_cell.angle_alpha   90.00
_cell.angle_beta   90.00
_cell.angle_gamma   90.00
#
_symmetry.space_group_name_H-M   'P 1'
#
loop_
_entity.id
_entity.type
_entity.pdbx_description
1 polymer ?
#
loop_
_entity_poly.entity_id
_entity_poly.type
_entity_poly.pdbx_seq_one_letter_code
_entity_poly.pdbx_strand_id
1 'polypeptide(L)'
;MTKINQHHIPANIAEHALINKEQYQKDYALSIENPEAFWADKGKIVDWITPYTIVKNTSFDPGHVRIRWFEDGQLNISQNCLDRHLEKRADQVAIIWEGDSPNESKSITYRQLHQDVCQFANVLKKLGYQKRRCGGYLYANGS
;
A
#
# COMPACT_ATOMS: atom_id res chain seq x y z
N MET A 1 25.39 22.13 -19.92
CA MET A 1 23.93 22.23 -19.73
C MET A 1 23.28 21.13 -20.54
N THR A 2 22.71 20.12 -19.89
CA THR A 2 22.04 19.00 -20.56
C THR A 2 20.77 19.52 -21.24
N LYS A 3 20.60 19.29 -22.54
CA LYS A 3 19.34 19.61 -23.24
C LYS A 3 18.21 18.77 -22.61
N ILE A 4 17.25 19.43 -21.97
CA ILE A 4 16.02 18.78 -21.52
C ILE A 4 15.12 18.66 -22.75
N ASN A 5 15.01 17.45 -23.31
CA ASN A 5 14.04 17.16 -24.35
C ASN A 5 12.69 16.92 -23.67
N GLN A 6 11.78 17.89 -23.75
CA GLN A 6 10.41 17.71 -23.28
C GLN A 6 9.62 16.92 -24.33
N HIS A 7 9.10 15.76 -23.92
CA HIS A 7 8.18 14.97 -24.74
C HIS A 7 6.74 15.34 -24.39
N HIS A 8 5.91 15.57 -25.42
CA HIS A 8 4.50 15.84 -25.22
C HIS A 8 3.76 14.60 -24.71
N ILE A 9 2.74 14.83 -23.88
CA ILE A 9 1.85 13.78 -23.41
C ILE A 9 1.03 13.31 -24.62
N PRO A 10 1.11 12.02 -25.02
CA PRO A 10 0.35 11.52 -26.15
C PRO A 10 -1.15 11.49 -25.83
N ALA A 11 -1.98 11.61 -26.86
CA ALA A 11 -3.43 11.79 -26.72
C ALA A 11 -4.11 10.66 -25.92
N ASN A 12 -3.69 9.41 -26.13
CA ASN A 12 -4.22 8.25 -25.40
C ASN A 12 -3.96 8.34 -23.89
N ILE A 13 -2.85 8.94 -23.46
CA ILE A 13 -2.56 9.15 -22.03
C ILE A 13 -3.36 10.35 -21.53
N ALA A 14 -3.43 11.44 -22.29
CA ALA A 14 -4.19 12.62 -21.90
C ALA A 14 -5.68 12.32 -21.67
N GLU A 15 -6.26 11.40 -22.44
CA GLU A 15 -7.67 10.98 -22.32
C GLU A 15 -7.96 10.09 -21.10
N HIS A 16 -7.03 9.20 -20.73
CA HIS A 16 -7.25 8.21 -19.67
C HIS A 16 -6.50 8.49 -18.36
N ALA A 17 -5.70 9.55 -18.30
CA ALA A 17 -4.94 9.90 -17.11
C ALA A 17 -5.89 10.24 -15.95
N LEU A 18 -5.64 9.63 -14.79
CA LEU A 18 -6.37 9.91 -13.56
C LEU A 18 -6.10 11.33 -13.02
N ILE A 19 -4.96 11.92 -13.42
CA ILE A 19 -4.52 13.25 -12.98
C ILE A 19 -3.94 13.99 -14.19
N ASN A 20 -4.55 15.12 -14.54
CA ASN A 20 -4.01 16.03 -15.55
C ASN A 20 -3.11 17.11 -14.89
N LYS A 21 -2.53 17.99 -15.71
CA LYS A 21 -1.58 19.02 -15.24
C LYS A 21 -2.20 19.97 -14.20
N GLU A 22 -3.44 20.41 -14.41
CA GLU A 22 -4.12 21.34 -13.51
C GLU A 22 -4.45 20.68 -12.17
N GLN A 23 -4.94 19.44 -12.22
CA GLN A 23 -5.20 18.62 -11.02
C GLN A 23 -3.92 18.35 -10.25
N TYR A 24 -2.82 18.01 -10.94
CA TYR A 24 -1.51 17.84 -10.30
C TYR A 24 -1.09 19.12 -9.56
N GLN A 25 -1.17 20.28 -10.20
CA GLN A 25 -0.77 21.55 -9.59
C GLN A 25 -1.62 21.86 -8.36
N LYS A 26 -2.93 21.64 -8.44
CA LYS A 26 -3.87 21.82 -7.34
C LYS A 26 -3.62 20.85 -6.18
N ASP A 27 -3.56 19.55 -6.45
CA ASP A 27 -3.35 18.52 -5.43
C ASP A 27 -1.98 18.70 -4.77
N TYR A 28 -0.95 19.05 -5.55
CA TYR A 28 0.38 19.34 -5.02
C TYR A 28 0.37 20.54 -4.08
N ALA A 29 -0.21 21.67 -4.50
CA ALA A 29 -0.33 22.86 -3.65
C ALA A 29 -1.05 22.53 -2.34
N LEU A 30 -2.19 21.82 -2.42
CA LEU A 30 -2.96 21.42 -1.24
C LEU A 30 -2.17 20.48 -0.31
N SER A 31 -1.38 19.55 -0.87
CA SER A 31 -0.55 18.64 -0.08
C SER A 31 0.55 19.33 0.73
N ILE A 32 0.98 20.53 0.30
CA ILE A 32 2.00 21.33 0.96
C ILE A 32 1.36 22.33 1.93
N GLU A 33 0.32 23.04 1.50
CA GLU A 33 -0.35 24.08 2.28
C GLU A 33 -1.21 23.50 3.40
N ASN A 34 -1.92 22.40 3.16
CA ASN A 34 -2.74 21.71 4.14
C ASN A 34 -2.56 20.19 4.06
N PRO A 35 -1.40 19.67 4.50
CA PRO A 35 -1.07 18.25 4.42
C PRO A 35 -2.05 17.39 5.22
N GLU A 36 -2.55 17.87 6.37
CA GLU A 36 -3.48 17.09 7.19
C GLU A 36 -4.81 16.87 6.47
N ALA A 37 -5.42 17.92 5.92
CA ALA A 37 -6.68 17.76 5.18
C ALA A 37 -6.50 16.92 3.90
N PHE A 38 -5.39 17.14 3.18
CA PHE A 38 -5.09 16.37 1.97
C PHE A 38 -4.93 14.88 2.26
N TRP A 39 -4.07 14.53 3.22
CA TRP A 39 -3.82 13.13 3.57
C TRP A 39 -4.97 12.49 4.34
N ALA A 40 -5.78 13.27 5.07
CA ALA A 40 -7.03 12.78 5.64
C ALA A 40 -7.98 12.24 4.57
N ASP A 41 -8.02 12.90 3.41
CA ASP A 41 -8.87 12.47 2.30
C ASP A 41 -8.24 11.33 1.51
N LYS A 42 -6.97 11.45 1.12
CA LYS A 42 -6.27 10.39 0.38
C LYS A 42 -6.14 9.09 1.19
N GLY A 43 -6.03 9.17 2.52
CA GLY A 43 -5.96 8.00 3.40
C GLY A 43 -7.21 7.12 3.39
N LYS A 44 -8.34 7.60 2.86
CA LYS A 44 -9.57 6.81 2.66
C LYS A 44 -9.48 5.80 1.51
N ILE A 45 -8.40 5.80 0.73
CA ILE A 45 -8.17 4.82 -0.34
C ILE A 45 -7.97 3.39 0.19
N VAL A 46 -7.60 3.26 1.48
CA VAL A 46 -7.49 1.99 2.18
C VAL A 46 -8.60 1.85 3.21
N ASP A 47 -8.99 0.61 3.45
CA ASP A 47 -9.99 0.24 4.44
C ASP A 47 -9.33 0.16 5.82
N TRP A 48 -9.87 0.95 6.74
CA TRP A 48 -9.42 1.01 8.13
C TRP A 48 -10.34 0.15 9.01
N ILE A 49 -9.74 -0.62 9.91
CA ILE A 49 -10.46 -1.34 10.97
C ILE A 49 -10.85 -0.34 12.07
N THR A 50 -9.91 0.51 12.45
CA THR A 50 -10.14 1.66 13.33
C THR A 50 -9.75 2.91 12.55
N PRO A 51 -10.70 3.80 12.22
CA PRO A 51 -10.39 5.06 11.55
C PRO A 51 -9.39 5.88 12.37
N TYR A 52 -8.45 6.53 11.69
CA TYR A 52 -7.53 7.46 12.32
C TYR A 52 -8.21 8.80 12.61
N THR A 53 -7.72 9.50 13.64
CA THR A 53 -8.01 10.91 13.89
C THR A 53 -6.77 11.78 13.74
N ILE A 54 -5.56 11.20 13.93
CA ILE A 54 -4.29 11.92 13.83
C ILE A 54 -3.62 11.58 12.49
N VAL A 55 -3.66 12.51 11.53
CA VAL A 55 -3.14 12.27 10.18
C VAL A 55 -1.62 12.37 10.15
N LYS A 56 -1.05 13.47 10.65
CA LYS A 56 0.39 13.75 10.55
C LYS A 56 0.93 14.18 11.90
N ASN A 57 1.94 13.47 12.39
CA ASN A 57 2.67 13.83 13.59
C ASN A 57 4.18 13.67 13.33
N THR A 58 4.77 14.67 12.68
CA THR A 58 6.17 14.63 12.22
C THR A 58 6.99 15.80 12.75
N SER A 59 8.18 15.55 13.29
CA SER A 59 9.24 16.55 13.53
C SER A 59 10.56 15.98 13.01
N PHE A 60 11.37 16.86 12.42
CA PHE A 60 12.73 16.59 11.96
C PHE A 60 13.78 17.31 12.80
N ASP A 61 13.37 17.84 13.96
CA ASP A 61 14.25 18.62 14.80
C ASP A 61 15.37 17.74 15.37
N PRO A 62 16.62 18.23 15.45
CA PRO A 62 17.72 17.49 16.05
C PRO A 62 17.38 17.03 17.47
N GLY A 63 17.47 15.72 17.73
CA GLY A 63 17.12 15.13 19.03
C GLY A 63 15.62 14.86 19.25
N HIS A 64 14.74 15.30 18.35
CA HIS A 64 13.28 15.11 18.43
C HIS A 64 12.69 14.57 17.11
N VAL A 65 13.46 13.81 16.34
CA VAL A 65 12.99 13.20 15.10
C VAL A 65 11.88 12.19 15.41
N ARG A 66 10.65 12.54 15.01
CA ARG A 66 9.49 11.65 15.05
C ARG A 66 8.80 11.71 13.71
N ILE A 67 8.46 10.56 13.14
CA ILE A 67 7.71 10.51 11.89
C ILE A 67 6.59 9.51 12.08
N ARG A 68 5.39 10.01 12.36
CA ARG A 68 4.21 9.20 12.55
C ARG A 68 3.07 9.71 11.69
N TRP A 69 2.38 8.78 11.05
CA TRP A 69 1.25 9.04 10.17
C TRP A 69 0.13 8.10 10.56
N PHE A 70 -1.10 8.61 10.66
CA PHE A 70 -2.28 7.82 11.02
C PHE A 70 -2.06 7.01 12.31
N GLU A 71 -1.40 7.60 13.30
CA GLU A 71 -0.76 6.85 14.40
C GLU A 71 -1.74 6.13 15.33
N ASP A 72 -2.98 6.58 15.34
CA ASP A 72 -4.11 6.00 16.07
C ASP A 72 -5.00 5.09 15.20
N GLY A 73 -4.75 5.04 13.90
CA GLY A 73 -5.47 4.20 12.95
C GLY A 73 -4.97 2.75 12.99
N GLN A 74 -5.89 1.81 12.75
CA GLN A 74 -5.56 0.39 12.62
C GLN A 74 -6.08 -0.16 11.30
N LEU A 75 -5.22 -0.87 10.57
CA LEU A 75 -5.56 -1.52 9.32
C LEU A 75 -4.88 -2.89 9.20
N ASN A 76 -5.37 -3.72 8.28
CA ASN A 76 -4.72 -4.95 7.87
C ASN A 76 -4.33 -4.84 6.39
N ILE A 77 -3.03 -5.01 6.11
CA ILE A 77 -2.48 -4.89 4.75
C ILE A 77 -3.03 -6.00 3.86
N SER A 78 -3.02 -7.25 4.33
CA SER A 78 -3.55 -8.39 3.57
C SER A 78 -5.04 -8.20 3.24
N GLN A 79 -5.82 -7.68 4.18
CA GLN A 79 -7.25 -7.38 3.94
C GLN A 79 -7.45 -6.34 2.84
N ASN A 80 -6.62 -5.29 2.82
CA ASN A 80 -6.64 -4.26 1.79
C ASN A 80 -6.12 -4.76 0.43
N CYS A 81 -5.18 -5.69 0.41
CA CYS A 81 -4.62 -6.21 -0.82
C CYS A 81 -5.43 -7.37 -1.42
N LEU A 82 -6.20 -8.10 -0.61
CA LEU A 82 -6.85 -9.35 -1.00
C LEU A 82 -8.35 -9.35 -0.68
N ASP A 83 -8.69 -9.36 0.60
CA ASP A 83 -10.05 -9.65 1.08
C ASP A 83 -11.10 -8.67 0.54
N ARG A 84 -10.79 -7.37 0.52
CA ARG A 84 -11.72 -6.34 -0.01
C ARG A 84 -12.04 -6.52 -1.49
N HIS A 85 -11.18 -7.21 -2.24
CA HIS A 85 -11.37 -7.45 -3.66
C HIS A 85 -12.16 -8.72 -3.96
N LEU A 86 -12.35 -9.62 -2.99
CA LEU A 86 -13.03 -10.90 -3.19
C LEU A 86 -14.51 -10.73 -3.59
N GLU A 87 -15.22 -9.77 -3.02
CA GLU A 87 -16.66 -9.59 -3.29
C GLU A 87 -16.92 -9.26 -4.78
N LYS A 88 -16.06 -8.46 -5.40
CA LYS A 88 -16.29 -7.92 -6.76
C LYS A 88 -15.36 -8.49 -7.82
N ARG A 89 -14.19 -8.98 -7.41
CA ARG A 89 -13.06 -9.32 -8.31
C ARG A 89 -12.43 -10.67 -7.95
N ALA A 90 -13.14 -11.55 -7.23
CA ALA A 90 -12.60 -12.86 -6.80
C ALA A 90 -11.98 -13.66 -7.95
N ASP A 91 -12.62 -13.70 -9.11
CA ASP A 91 -12.18 -14.52 -10.24
C ASP A 91 -11.27 -13.74 -11.21
N GLN A 92 -10.97 -12.47 -10.90
CA GLN A 92 -9.98 -11.69 -11.64
C GLN A 92 -8.57 -12.16 -11.28
N VAL A 93 -7.69 -12.23 -12.27
CA VAL A 93 -6.26 -12.50 -12.10
C VAL A 93 -5.63 -11.37 -11.29
N ALA A 94 -5.06 -11.73 -10.13
CA ALA A 94 -4.32 -10.84 -9.25
C ALA A 94 -2.83 -10.83 -9.58
N ILE A 95 -2.25 -12.01 -9.85
CA ILE A 95 -0.84 -12.18 -10.20
C ILE A 95 -0.75 -12.95 -11.51
N ILE A 96 0.00 -12.40 -12.45
CA ILE A 96 0.52 -13.12 -13.61
C ILE A 96 1.98 -13.42 -13.26
N TRP A 97 2.28 -14.70 -13.04
CA TRP A 97 3.62 -15.19 -12.83
C TRP A 97 4.14 -15.74 -14.14
N GLU A 98 5.28 -15.23 -14.59
CA GLU A 98 5.99 -15.73 -15.76
C GLU A 98 7.28 -16.39 -15.26
N GLY A 99 7.45 -17.66 -15.62
CA GLY A 99 8.65 -18.43 -15.36
C GLY A 99 9.76 -18.08 -16.33
N ASP A 100 10.91 -18.74 -16.15
CA ASP A 100 12.10 -18.49 -16.97
C ASP A 100 11.92 -18.98 -18.42
N SER A 101 11.09 -20.02 -18.62
CA SER A 101 10.68 -20.48 -19.93
C SER A 101 9.37 -19.80 -20.36
N PRO A 102 9.21 -19.39 -21.63
CA PRO A 102 7.98 -18.75 -22.12
C PRO A 102 6.74 -19.67 -22.06
N ASN A 103 6.94 -20.97 -21.86
CA ASN A 103 5.87 -21.96 -21.68
C ASN A 103 5.45 -22.12 -20.20
N GLU A 104 6.16 -21.49 -19.28
CA GLU A 104 5.84 -21.51 -17.86
C GLU A 104 5.18 -20.18 -17.48
N SER A 105 3.86 -20.19 -17.37
CA SER A 105 3.14 -19.06 -16.80
C SER A 105 2.02 -19.56 -15.90
N LYS A 106 1.68 -18.75 -14.90
CA LYS A 106 0.57 -19.00 -13.99
C LYS A 106 -0.23 -17.72 -13.82
N SER A 107 -1.52 -17.83 -13.98
CA SER A 107 -2.48 -16.79 -13.62
C SER A 107 -3.13 -17.18 -12.31
N ILE A 108 -2.90 -16.37 -11.27
CA ILE A 108 -3.44 -16.60 -9.93
C ILE A 108 -4.54 -15.58 -9.68
N THR A 109 -5.76 -16.05 -9.42
CA THR A 109 -6.91 -15.17 -9.13
C THR A 109 -6.86 -14.64 -7.70
N TYR A 110 -7.61 -13.56 -7.41
CA TYR A 110 -7.74 -13.05 -6.04
C TYR A 110 -8.24 -14.13 -5.07
N ARG A 111 -9.18 -14.98 -5.50
CA ARG A 111 -9.70 -16.09 -4.69
C ARG A 111 -8.61 -17.11 -4.35
N GLN A 112 -7.82 -17.53 -5.34
CA GLN A 112 -6.73 -18.49 -5.13
C GLN A 112 -5.65 -17.89 -4.21
N LEU A 113 -5.24 -16.65 -4.50
CA LEU A 113 -4.22 -15.97 -3.71
C LEU A 113 -4.65 -15.79 -2.25
N HIS A 114 -5.92 -15.46 -2.01
CA HIS A 114 -6.48 -15.36 -0.65
C HIS A 114 -6.43 -16.70 0.08
N GLN A 115 -6.84 -17.79 -0.56
CA GLN A 115 -6.80 -19.14 0.01
C GLN A 115 -5.38 -19.54 0.41
N ASP A 116 -4.41 -19.35 -0.49
CA ASP A 116 -3.00 -19.68 -0.26
C ASP A 116 -2.41 -18.86 0.90
N VAL A 117 -2.71 -17.55 0.94
CA VAL A 117 -2.27 -16.65 2.03
C VAL A 117 -2.88 -17.06 3.37
N CYS A 118 -4.18 -17.39 3.41
CA CYS A 118 -4.83 -17.87 4.62
C CYS A 118 -4.24 -19.20 5.11
N GLN A 119 -3.98 -20.13 4.19
CA GLN A 119 -3.35 -21.41 4.53
C GLN A 119 -1.95 -21.18 5.12
N PHE A 120 -1.13 -20.35 4.47
CA PHE A 120 0.21 -20.03 4.93
C PHE A 120 0.21 -19.30 6.28
N ALA A 121 -0.71 -18.35 6.48
CA ALA A 121 -0.88 -17.66 7.76
C ALA A 121 -1.23 -18.63 8.91
N ASN A 122 -2.05 -19.65 8.65
CA ASN A 122 -2.36 -20.68 9.63
C ASN A 122 -1.15 -21.58 9.94
N VAL A 123 -0.31 -21.87 8.95
CA VAL A 123 0.97 -22.57 9.15
C VAL A 123 1.89 -21.75 10.05
N LEU A 124 2.06 -20.45 9.78
CA LEU A 124 2.88 -19.56 10.62
C LEU A 124 2.38 -19.51 12.06
N LYS A 125 1.07 -19.43 12.28
CA LYS A 125 0.47 -19.49 13.63
C LYS A 125 0.81 -20.81 14.34
N LYS A 126 0.72 -21.94 13.65
CA LYS A 126 1.07 -23.27 14.20
C LYS A 126 2.56 -23.38 14.56
N LEU A 127 3.44 -22.72 13.82
CA LEU A 127 4.87 -22.63 14.10
C LEU A 127 5.21 -21.65 15.25
N GLY A 128 4.20 -21.04 15.89
CA GLY A 128 4.39 -20.16 17.04
C GLY A 128 4.69 -18.70 16.69
N TYR A 129 4.57 -18.29 15.42
CA TYR A 129 4.76 -16.89 15.05
C TYR A 129 3.62 -16.03 15.60
N GLN A 130 3.99 -15.02 16.38
CA GLN A 130 3.07 -14.04 16.96
C GLN A 130 3.30 -12.65 16.38
N LYS A 131 2.25 -11.81 16.39
CA LYS A 131 2.34 -10.41 16.01
C LYS A 131 3.37 -9.70 16.91
N ARG A 132 4.47 -9.24 16.32
CA ARG A 132 5.44 -8.40 17.02
C ARG A 132 4.90 -6.99 17.12
N ARG A 133 4.75 -6.46 18.35
CA ARG A 133 4.76 -5.02 18.58
C ARG A 133 6.22 -4.59 18.47
N CYS A 134 6.60 -3.83 17.46
CA CYS A 134 8.00 -3.40 17.30
C CYS A 134 8.45 -2.60 18.53
N GLY A 135 9.38 -3.21 19.26
CA GLY A 135 9.90 -2.78 20.55
C GLY A 135 10.38 -3.99 21.36
N GLY A 136 11.20 -4.87 20.78
CA GLY A 136 11.70 -6.06 21.48
C GLY A 136 12.45 -7.03 20.57
N TYR A 137 13.73 -7.22 20.87
CA TYR A 137 14.70 -8.08 20.21
C TYR A 137 14.17 -9.50 19.93
N LEU A 138 14.49 -10.05 18.75
CA LEU A 138 14.44 -11.49 18.47
C LEU A 138 15.61 -12.15 19.21
N TYR A 139 15.35 -12.78 20.36
CA TYR A 139 16.15 -13.95 20.75
C TYR A 139 15.34 -15.18 20.36
N ALA A 140 15.83 -15.91 19.36
CA ALA A 140 15.45 -17.30 19.17
C ALA A 140 16.20 -18.08 20.24
N ASN A 141 15.53 -18.41 21.35
CA ASN A 141 16.06 -19.41 22.25
C ASN A 141 15.80 -20.77 21.60
N GLY A 142 16.87 -21.35 21.04
CA GLY A 142 16.98 -22.78 20.86
C GLY A 142 17.28 -23.44 22.20
N SER A 143 16.81 -24.69 22.32
CA SER A 143 16.93 -25.66 23.42
C SER A 143 16.22 -25.31 24.73
#